data_AF-A0A235IXR7-F1
#
_entry.id   AF-A0A235IXR7-F1
#
_cell.length_a   1.000
_cell.length_b   1.000
_cell.length_c   1.000
_cell.angle_alpha   90.00
_cell.angle_beta   90.00
_cell.angle_gamma   90.00
#
_symmetry.space_group_name_H-M   'P 1'
#
loop_
_entity.id
_entity.type
_entity.pdbx_description
1 polymer ?
#
loop_
_entity_poly.entity_id
_entity_poly.type
_entity_poly.pdbx_seq_one_letter_code
_entity_poly.pdbx_strand_id
1 'polypeptide(L)'
;MEAKSEVTIKFSGELPTATPLENKKVAIEFTDQNGIVFTAQVNAKSWRKAEASASEFADWAGAVSGKLGQRTENGFEIIDAGVQIFEKKAKEPKPDVGVAEAGAS
;
A
#
# COMPACT_ATOMS: atom_id res chain seq x y z
N MET A 1 29.69 -9.29 6.28
CA MET A 1 28.77 -8.15 6.44
C MET A 1 27.43 -8.59 5.90
N GLU A 2 26.38 -8.55 6.69
CA GLU A 2 25.04 -8.99 6.28
C GLU A 2 24.13 -7.77 6.18
N ALA A 3 23.61 -7.50 4.99
CA ALA A 3 22.69 -6.39 4.74
C ALA A 3 21.25 -6.88 4.92
N LYS A 4 20.44 -6.12 5.66
CA LYS A 4 19.01 -6.39 5.82
C LYS A 4 18.24 -5.64 4.73
N SER A 5 17.38 -6.35 4.02
CA SER A 5 16.55 -5.78 2.95
C SER A 5 15.11 -5.67 3.43
N GLU A 6 14.54 -4.48 3.36
CA GLU A 6 13.16 -4.17 3.70
C GLU A 6 12.49 -3.46 2.54
N VAL A 7 11.21 -3.73 2.33
CA VAL A 7 10.43 -3.19 1.23
C VAL A 7 9.11 -2.64 1.74
N THR A 8 8.63 -1.56 1.13
CA THR A 8 7.31 -0.99 1.37
C THR A 8 6.64 -0.72 0.04
N ILE A 9 5.52 -1.40 -0.21
CA ILE A 9 4.73 -1.25 -1.42
C ILE A 9 3.43 -0.53 -1.07
N LYS A 10 3.16 0.56 -1.79
CA LYS A 10 1.97 1.40 -1.59
C LYS A 10 0.97 1.14 -2.70
N PHE A 11 -0.29 1.10 -2.34
CA PHE A 11 -1.42 0.90 -3.25
C PHE A 11 -2.57 1.84 -2.85
N SER A 12 -3.47 2.11 -3.77
CA SER A 12 -4.65 2.94 -3.52
C SER A 12 -5.73 2.62 -4.55
N GLY A 13 -6.98 2.92 -4.23
CA GLY A 13 -8.13 2.66 -5.11
C GLY A 13 -8.81 1.34 -4.82
N GLU A 14 -8.07 0.23 -4.83
CA GLU A 14 -8.62 -1.10 -4.53
C GLU A 14 -7.68 -1.92 -3.64
N LEU A 15 -8.27 -2.82 -2.85
CA LEU A 15 -7.52 -3.76 -2.01
C LEU A 15 -6.93 -4.88 -2.89
N PRO A 16 -5.69 -5.31 -2.63
CA PRO A 16 -5.10 -6.45 -3.33
C PRO A 16 -5.84 -7.75 -3.03
N THR A 17 -5.70 -8.73 -3.94
CA THR A 17 -6.31 -10.04 -3.77
C THR A 17 -5.77 -10.73 -2.52
N ALA A 18 -6.68 -11.14 -1.65
CA ALA A 18 -6.38 -11.76 -0.37
C ALA A 18 -6.85 -13.22 -0.34
N THR A 19 -5.92 -14.13 -0.11
CA THR A 19 -6.18 -15.56 0.05
C THR A 19 -5.97 -15.96 1.51
N PRO A 20 -7.00 -16.44 2.22
CA PRO A 20 -6.86 -16.89 3.60
C PRO A 20 -5.95 -18.13 3.68
N LEU A 21 -5.05 -18.14 4.66
CA LEU A 21 -4.16 -19.27 4.95
C LEU A 21 -4.54 -19.92 6.28
N GLU A 22 -4.21 -21.21 6.44
CA GLU A 22 -4.54 -22.00 7.64
C GLU A 22 -3.92 -21.46 8.94
N ASN A 23 -2.84 -20.67 8.84
CA ASN A 23 -2.05 -20.19 9.99
C ASN A 23 -2.51 -18.83 10.57
N LYS A 24 -3.80 -18.48 10.49
CA LYS A 24 -4.32 -17.14 10.87
C LYS A 24 -3.60 -15.99 10.14
N LYS A 25 -3.07 -16.30 8.96
CA LYS A 25 -2.45 -15.34 8.04
C LYS A 25 -3.28 -15.26 6.78
N VAL A 26 -3.06 -14.20 6.03
CA VAL A 26 -3.64 -13.98 4.71
C VAL A 26 -2.47 -13.72 3.78
N ALA A 27 -2.42 -14.45 2.67
CA ALA A 27 -1.53 -14.13 1.56
C ALA A 27 -2.20 -13.03 0.74
N ILE A 28 -1.50 -11.91 0.58
CA ILE A 28 -1.91 -10.82 -0.30
C ILE A 28 -0.96 -10.73 -1.46
N GLU A 29 -1.52 -10.59 -2.66
CA GLU A 29 -0.75 -10.53 -3.89
C GLU A 29 -1.01 -9.21 -4.61
N PHE A 30 0.06 -8.54 -5.04
CA PHE A 30 -0.02 -7.30 -5.79
C PHE A 30 1.14 -7.17 -6.76
N THR A 31 0.85 -6.55 -7.90
CA THR A 31 1.84 -6.27 -8.94
C THR A 31 2.25 -4.81 -8.85
N ASP A 32 3.55 -4.54 -8.83
CA ASP A 32 4.07 -3.18 -8.81
C ASP A 32 4.07 -2.53 -10.20
N GLN A 33 4.44 -1.24 -10.27
CA GLN A 33 4.54 -0.48 -11.52
C GLN A 33 5.53 -1.07 -12.55
N ASN A 34 6.47 -1.91 -12.11
CA ASN A 34 7.43 -2.61 -12.96
C ASN A 34 6.96 -4.00 -13.40
N GLY A 35 5.75 -4.43 -13.02
CA GLY A 35 5.23 -5.75 -13.34
C GLY A 35 5.75 -6.88 -12.43
N ILE A 36 6.37 -6.56 -11.30
CA ILE A 36 6.88 -7.56 -10.34
C ILE A 36 5.76 -7.94 -9.37
N VAL A 37 5.52 -9.23 -9.23
CA VAL A 37 4.51 -9.77 -8.30
C VAL A 37 5.10 -9.91 -6.91
N PHE A 38 4.48 -9.27 -5.93
CA PHE A 38 4.83 -9.42 -4.53
C PHE A 38 3.76 -10.21 -3.80
N THR A 39 4.18 -11.23 -3.07
CA THR A 39 3.31 -12.01 -2.19
C THR A 39 3.68 -11.73 -0.75
N ALA A 40 2.79 -11.07 -0.01
CA ALA A 40 3.01 -10.76 1.40
C ALA A 40 2.14 -11.63 2.28
N GLN A 41 2.70 -12.18 3.36
CA GLN A 41 1.93 -12.92 4.35
C GLN A 41 1.65 -12.03 5.56
N VAL A 42 0.43 -11.48 5.64
CA VAL A 42 0.01 -10.58 6.71
C VAL A 42 -0.84 -11.32 7.74
N ASN A 43 -0.90 -10.79 8.97
CA ASN A 43 -1.80 -11.32 9.99
C ASN A 43 -3.27 -11.10 9.59
N ALA A 44 -4.12 -12.14 9.69
CA ALA A 44 -5.53 -12.04 9.29
C ALA A 44 -6.31 -10.97 10.06
N LYS A 45 -5.95 -10.70 11.33
CA LYS A 45 -6.56 -9.63 12.12
C LYS A 45 -6.20 -8.25 11.57
N SER A 46 -4.94 -8.06 11.17
CA SER A 46 -4.49 -6.80 10.56
C SER A 46 -5.11 -6.60 9.19
N TRP A 47 -5.24 -7.66 8.39
CA TRP A 47 -5.94 -7.62 7.11
C TRP A 47 -7.41 -7.20 7.27
N ARG A 48 -8.16 -7.82 8.19
CA ARG A 48 -9.56 -7.42 8.44
C ARG A 48 -9.72 -5.98 8.88
N LYS A 49 -8.76 -5.43 9.63
CA LYS A 49 -8.75 -4.00 9.97
C LYS A 49 -8.52 -3.13 8.74
N ALA A 50 -7.62 -3.54 7.86
CA ALA A 50 -7.40 -2.84 6.60
C ALA A 50 -8.66 -2.87 5.71
N GLU A 51 -9.35 -4.01 5.61
CA GLU A 51 -10.61 -4.14 4.88
C GLU A 51 -11.70 -3.19 5.41
N ALA A 52 -11.86 -3.14 6.73
CA ALA A 52 -12.80 -2.23 7.39
C ALA A 52 -12.44 -0.76 7.08
N SER A 53 -11.19 -0.35 7.30
CA SER A 53 -10.76 1.02 7.03
C SER A 53 -10.91 1.43 5.56
N ALA A 54 -10.58 0.54 4.62
CA ALA A 54 -10.75 0.80 3.19
C ALA A 54 -12.23 0.92 2.77
N SER A 55 -13.15 0.30 3.52
CA SER A 55 -14.59 0.41 3.31
C SER A 55 -15.20 1.65 3.95
N GLU A 56 -14.59 2.16 5.03
CA GLU A 56 -15.04 3.36 5.75
C GLU A 56 -14.54 4.67 5.13
N PHE A 57 -13.34 4.66 4.54
CA PHE A 57 -12.71 5.86 3.98
C PHE A 57 -13.15 6.12 2.54
N ALA A 58 -13.59 7.35 2.25
CA ALA A 58 -13.96 7.77 0.90
C ALA A 58 -12.76 7.85 -0.06
N ASP A 59 -11.58 8.28 0.44
CA ASP A 59 -10.32 8.28 -0.30
C ASP A 59 -9.21 7.78 0.63
N TRP A 60 -8.43 6.80 0.18
CA TRP A 60 -7.43 6.15 1.03
C TRP A 60 -6.21 5.67 0.23
N ALA A 61 -5.13 5.41 0.97
CA ALA A 61 -3.96 4.70 0.48
C ALA A 61 -3.56 3.60 1.46
N GLY A 62 -3.17 2.45 0.92
CA GLY A 62 -2.63 1.33 1.66
C GLY A 62 -1.11 1.24 1.52
N ALA A 63 -0.48 0.66 2.53
CA ALA A 63 0.92 0.26 2.48
C ALA A 63 1.08 -1.14 3.05
N VAL A 64 1.87 -1.96 2.36
CA VAL A 64 2.37 -3.24 2.84
C VAL A 64 3.87 -3.15 2.98
N SER A 65 4.37 -3.39 4.18
CA SER A 65 5.79 -3.28 4.51
C SER A 65 6.29 -4.53 5.21
N GLY A 66 7.51 -4.94 4.90
CA GLY A 66 8.15 -6.06 5.58
C GLY A 66 9.56 -6.34 5.05
N LYS A 67 10.12 -7.48 5.44
CA LYS A 67 11.44 -7.92 4.98
C LYS A 67 11.32 -8.52 3.59
N LEU A 68 12.24 -8.17 2.69
CA LEU A 68 12.30 -8.79 1.38
C LEU A 68 12.77 -10.24 1.54
N GLY A 69 11.89 -11.18 1.19
CA GLY A 69 12.10 -12.61 1.28
C GLY A 69 12.71 -13.17 0.00
N GLN A 70 12.47 -14.47 -0.20
CA GLN A 70 12.97 -15.19 -1.37
C GLN A 70 12.33 -14.68 -2.67
N ARG A 71 13.09 -14.80 -3.75
CA ARG A 71 12.58 -14.59 -5.11
C ARG A 71 11.67 -15.75 -5.47
N THR A 72 10.49 -15.44 -5.98
CA THR A 72 9.53 -16.40 -6.55
C THR A 72 9.65 -16.39 -8.08
N GLU A 73 8.89 -17.26 -8.75
CA GLU A 73 8.86 -17.30 -10.22
C GLU A 73 8.45 -15.95 -10.84
N ASN A 74 7.54 -15.23 -10.18
CA ASN A 74 6.93 -13.99 -10.69
C ASN A 74 7.36 -12.72 -9.92
N GLY A 75 8.15 -12.84 -8.86
CA GLY A 75 8.69 -11.69 -8.13
C GLY A 75 9.28 -12.05 -6.77
N PHE A 76 8.74 -11.54 -5.67
CA PHE A 76 9.33 -11.71 -4.33
C PHE A 76 8.30 -11.93 -3.22
N GLU A 77 8.70 -12.67 -2.19
CA GLU A 77 7.94 -12.75 -0.95
C GLU A 77 8.26 -11.57 -0.01
N ILE A 78 7.28 -11.14 0.76
CA ILE A 78 7.45 -10.19 1.86
C ILE A 78 7.17 -10.92 3.18
N ILE A 79 8.22 -11.06 3.99
CA ILE A 79 8.20 -11.77 5.27
C ILE A 79 7.96 -10.78 6.41
N ASP A 80 7.28 -11.24 7.46
CA ASP A 80 6.87 -10.41 8.60
C ASP A 80 6.09 -9.16 8.14
N ALA A 81 5.24 -9.34 7.12
CA ALA A 81 4.55 -8.22 6.50
C ALA A 81 3.46 -7.63 7.42
N GLY A 82 3.42 -6.30 7.46
CA GLY A 82 2.33 -5.51 8.02
C GLY A 82 1.55 -4.81 6.91
N VAL A 83 0.24 -4.63 7.13
CA VAL A 83 -0.65 -3.85 6.26
C VAL A 83 -1.24 -2.69 7.03
N GLN A 84 -1.30 -1.52 6.40
CA GLN A 84 -1.89 -0.32 7.00
C GLN A 84 -2.64 0.49 5.95
N ILE A 85 -3.83 0.97 6.29
CA ILE A 85 -4.66 1.86 5.46
C ILE A 85 -4.65 3.24 6.09
N PHE A 86 -4.49 4.27 5.26
CA PHE A 86 -4.44 5.66 5.63
C PHE A 86 -5.54 6.41 4.88
N GLU A 87 -6.40 7.12 5.61
CA GLU A 87 -7.35 8.05 5.01
C GLU A 87 -6.58 9.20 4.37
N LYS A 88 -6.82 9.43 3.07
CA LYS A 88 -6.34 10.62 2.39
C LYS A 88 -7.33 11.73 2.66
N LYS A 89 -7.02 12.58 3.63
CA LYS A 89 -7.72 13.87 3.73
C LYS A 89 -7.42 14.69 2.49
N ALA A 90 -8.46 15.12 1.79
CA ALA A 90 -8.36 16.08 0.73
C ALA A 90 -7.52 17.27 1.23
N LYS A 91 -6.39 17.52 0.58
CA LYS A 91 -5.79 18.85 0.67
C LYS A 91 -6.84 19.77 0.08
N GLU A 92 -7.45 20.61 0.92
CA GLU A 92 -8.13 21.79 0.41
C GLU A 92 -7.22 22.42 -0.65
N PRO A 93 -7.73 22.71 -1.86
CA PRO A 93 -6.92 23.35 -2.86
C PRO A 93 -6.33 24.59 -2.20
N LYS A 94 -4.99 24.65 -2.12
CA LYS A 94 -4.34 25.93 -1.80
C LYS A 94 -4.95 26.92 -2.78
N PRO A 95 -5.53 28.04 -2.33
CA PRO A 95 -5.97 29.06 -3.26
C PRO A 95 -4.74 29.39 -4.10
N ASP A 96 -4.83 29.09 -5.38
CA ASP A 96 -3.94 29.63 -6.37
C ASP A 96 -4.06 31.14 -6.18
N VAL A 97 -3.05 31.76 -5.56
CA VAL A 97 -2.88 33.19 -5.59
C VAL A 97 -2.53 33.48 -7.04
N GLY A 98 -3.58 33.53 -7.86
CA GLY A 98 -3.55 34.04 -9.20
C GLY A 98 -2.98 35.43 -9.10
N VAL A 99 -1.75 35.56 -9.58
CA VAL A 99 -1.04 36.81 -9.76
C VAL A 99 -1.97 37.70 -10.58
N ALA A 100 -2.53 38.71 -9.93
CA ALA A 100 -3.19 39.80 -10.60
C ALA A 100 -2.11 40.58 -11.36
N GLU A 101 -1.81 40.14 -12.59
CA GLU A 101 -1.13 40.95 -13.58
C GLU A 101 -2.13 42.04 -14.01
N ALA A 102 -2.18 43.11 -13.22
CA ALA A 102 -2.90 44.32 -13.57
C ALA A 102 -1.99 45.18 -14.45
N GLY A 103 -2.35 45.27 -15.73
CA GLY A 103 -2.38 46.55 -16.41
C GLY A 103 -1.19 46.88 -17.29
N ALA A 104 -1.41 46.69 -18.60
CA ALA A 104 -0.80 47.49 -19.64
C ALA A 104 -1.09 49.00 -19.44
N SER A 105 -0.07 49.85 -19.63
CA SER A 105 -0.02 50.99 -20.58
C SER A 105 1.17 51.88 -20.26
#